data_AF-A0A9J7MSR9-F1
#
_entry.id   AF-A0A9J7MSR9-F1
#
_cell.length_a   1.000
_cell.length_b   1.000
_cell.length_c   1.000
_cell.angle_alpha   90.00
_cell.angle_beta   90.00
_cell.angle_gamma   90.00
#
_symmetry.space_group_name_H-M   'P 1'
#
loop_
_entity.id
_entity.type
_entity.pdbx_description
1 polymer ?
#
loop_
_entity_poly.entity_id
_entity_poly.type
_entity_poly.pdbx_seq_one_letter_code
_entity_poly.pdbx_strand_id
1 'polypeptide(L)'
;MENQIIILCTQPICLGLHRSDYLLDTTNNTVIRTNGLTACRQPQLKQTEINTIAAAGAGFGEKIASVHKHVLSLLGITNAYKHIPENRALDSQVDGFVAAWEQYGSQKAIIVFVVEEERCRNVFGQRLSEFTVMKRHPSITVRRYSLRQIAEDAELKSDKTLFIHGSEVAVVYFRAGYSPDHYPTEKEWIARLKIERSGAIKCPCISYHLAGTKKVQQELAQPGVLEKFLEDPKAVSRVRATFVGQHTLEMGLEGDRTVQMAMRCPEDYVMKPQREGGGNNIYGDDIKTVINKLKGSEERTAYIIMDLICPTVVQNYLMRPGDRPKLQGSSCELGIFGVFMANGDRVLHNKQGGHYLRTNHSSTADGGITVGNSVIDSPYLV
;
A
#
# COMPACT_ATOMS: atom_id res chain seq x y z
N MET A 1 36.41 -2.44 -13.66
CA MET A 1 35.30 -2.18 -14.59
C MET A 1 34.11 -2.96 -14.08
N GLU A 2 33.31 -2.33 -13.23
CA GLU A 2 32.04 -2.90 -12.77
C GLU A 2 31.10 -2.97 -13.97
N ASN A 3 30.72 -4.18 -14.36
CA ASN A 3 29.64 -4.37 -15.32
C ASN A 3 28.34 -3.88 -14.67
N GLN A 4 27.98 -2.63 -14.90
CA GLN A 4 26.61 -2.18 -14.71
C GLN A 4 25.73 -3.01 -15.64
N ILE A 5 25.07 -4.02 -15.08
CA ILE A 5 23.98 -4.70 -15.76
C ILE A 5 22.85 -3.68 -15.84
N ILE A 6 22.84 -2.90 -16.93
CA ILE A 6 21.67 -2.12 -17.31
C ILE A 6 20.63 -3.15 -17.71
N ILE A 7 19.71 -3.46 -16.80
CA ILE A 7 18.48 -4.18 -17.15
C ILE A 7 17.69 -3.21 -18.02
N LEU A 8 17.89 -3.29 -19.34
CA LEU A 8 17.04 -2.61 -20.30
C LEU A 8 15.60 -3.06 -20.03
N CYS A 9 14.74 -2.13 -19.64
CA CYS A 9 13.34 -2.40 -19.37
C CYS A 9 12.66 -2.77 -20.70
N THR A 10 12.40 -4.07 -20.91
CA THR A 10 11.77 -4.57 -22.15
C THR A 10 10.39 -3.95 -22.40
N GLN A 11 9.62 -3.72 -21.34
CA GLN A 11 8.28 -3.16 -21.41
C GLN A 11 8.28 -1.78 -20.75
N PRO A 12 8.22 -0.69 -21.52
CA PRO A 12 8.26 0.66 -20.98
C PRO A 12 6.95 1.07 -20.26
N ILE A 13 5.85 0.35 -20.49
CA ILE A 13 4.56 0.60 -19.85
C ILE A 13 4.47 -0.13 -18.51
N CYS A 14 4.20 0.63 -17.44
CA CYS A 14 4.02 0.08 -16.10
C CYS A 14 2.64 0.46 -15.55
N LEU A 15 1.92 -0.50 -14.96
CA LEU A 15 0.67 -0.25 -14.26
C LEU A 15 0.94 -0.17 -12.75
N GLY A 16 0.44 0.88 -12.12
CA GLY A 16 0.46 1.11 -10.69
C GLY A 16 -0.95 1.05 -10.12
N LEU A 17 -1.22 0.03 -9.31
CA LEU A 17 -2.41 -0.04 -8.47
C LEU A 17 -1.97 0.22 -7.03
N HIS A 18 -1.94 1.50 -6.66
CA HIS A 18 -1.35 1.97 -5.42
C HIS A 18 -2.43 2.30 -4.38
N ARG A 19 -2.07 2.27 -3.10
CA ARG A 19 -2.93 2.76 -2.01
C ARG A 19 -2.12 3.61 -1.04
N SER A 20 -2.46 4.88 -0.91
CA SER A 20 -1.87 5.75 0.10
C SER A 20 -2.72 5.70 1.36
N ASP A 21 -2.11 5.35 2.48
CA ASP A 21 -2.80 5.18 3.76
C ASP A 21 -2.54 6.39 4.67
N TYR A 22 -3.57 6.80 5.42
CA TYR A 22 -3.58 8.02 6.21
C TYR A 22 -4.30 7.85 7.55
N LEU A 23 -3.78 8.49 8.59
CA LEU A 23 -4.45 8.69 9.88
C LEU A 23 -4.84 10.17 10.04
N LEU A 24 -5.91 10.43 10.78
CA LEU A 24 -6.29 11.78 11.19
C LEU A 24 -5.61 12.12 12.51
N ASP A 25 -4.50 12.85 12.40
CA ASP A 25 -3.62 13.21 13.51
C ASP A 25 -4.21 14.31 14.40
N THR A 26 -4.03 14.15 15.72
CA THR A 26 -4.45 15.11 16.75
C THR A 26 -3.31 15.67 17.59
N THR A 27 -2.04 15.35 17.30
CA THR A 27 -0.88 15.81 18.12
C THR A 27 -0.83 17.34 18.29
N ASN A 28 -1.33 18.09 17.30
CA ASN A 28 -1.38 19.55 17.31
C ASN A 28 -2.69 20.15 17.90
N ASN A 29 -3.53 19.35 18.57
CA ASN A 29 -4.72 19.82 19.28
C ASN A 29 -4.43 20.24 20.74
N THR A 30 -3.17 20.46 21.09
CA THR A 30 -2.82 21.27 22.27
C THR A 30 -3.46 22.65 22.11
N VAL A 31 -4.39 22.96 23.00
CA VAL A 31 -5.06 24.25 23.08
C VAL A 31 -4.01 25.36 23.15
N ILE A 32 -3.77 26.07 22.04
CA ILE A 32 -3.01 27.32 22.08
C ILE A 32 -3.92 28.34 22.73
N ARG A 33 -3.80 28.52 24.06
CA ARG A 33 -4.42 29.62 24.77
C ARG A 33 -3.72 30.91 24.37
N THR A 34 -4.16 31.52 23.28
CA THR A 34 -3.83 32.90 22.94
C THR A 34 -5.08 33.74 23.09
N ASN A 35 -5.05 34.67 24.06
CA ASN A 35 -5.95 35.82 24.20
C ASN A 35 -7.43 35.60 23.86
N GLY A 36 -8.09 34.61 24.49
CA GLY A 36 -9.56 34.54 24.54
C GLY A 36 -10.26 33.98 23.30
N LEU A 37 -9.54 33.44 22.31
CA LEU A 37 -10.11 32.73 21.17
C LEU A 37 -9.60 31.28 21.16
N THR A 38 -10.45 30.34 21.57
CA THR A 38 -10.20 28.90 21.48
C THR A 38 -10.32 28.47 20.01
N ALA A 39 -9.24 28.56 19.24
CA ALA A 39 -9.15 27.88 17.95
C ALA A 39 -8.75 26.42 18.21
N CYS A 40 -9.73 25.52 18.31
CA CYS A 40 -9.45 24.09 18.17
C CYS A 40 -8.85 23.87 16.78
N ARG A 41 -7.56 23.54 16.69
CA ARG A 41 -6.97 23.16 15.41
C ARG A 41 -7.70 21.92 14.89
N GLN A 42 -7.96 21.88 13.59
CA GLN A 42 -8.64 20.74 12.98
C GLN A 42 -7.67 19.57 12.86
N PRO A 43 -8.15 18.31 13.01
CA PRO A 43 -7.35 17.12 12.74
C PRO A 43 -6.71 17.20 11.35
N GLN A 44 -5.45 16.75 11.24
CA GLN A 44 -4.71 16.79 9.98
C GLN A 44 -4.54 15.39 9.41
N LEU A 45 -4.73 15.26 8.10
CA LEU A 45 -4.49 14.00 7.41
C LEU A 45 -2.98 13.77 7.29
N LYS A 46 -2.48 12.69 7.89
CA LYS A 46 -1.06 12.32 7.88
C LYS A 46 -0.84 10.95 7.27
N GLN A 47 0.05 10.87 6.30
CA GLN A 47 0.35 9.65 5.56
C GLN A 47 1.13 8.68 6.44
N THR A 48 0.62 7.46 6.58
CA THR A 48 1.31 6.37 7.28
C THR A 48 2.33 5.70 6.36
N GLU A 49 1.91 5.39 5.13
CA GLU A 49 2.70 4.79 4.07
C GLU A 49 2.01 4.91 2.71
N ILE A 50 2.74 4.60 1.64
CA ILE A 50 2.18 4.30 0.32
C ILE A 50 2.46 2.84 -0.04
N ASN A 51 1.41 2.10 -0.38
CA ASN A 51 1.48 0.70 -0.78
C ASN A 51 1.57 0.65 -2.30
N THR A 52 2.70 0.23 -2.85
CA THR A 52 2.89 0.20 -4.32
C THR A 52 2.78 -1.20 -4.93
N ILE A 53 2.82 -2.25 -4.10
CA ILE A 53 2.68 -3.65 -4.49
C ILE A 53 1.54 -4.31 -3.70
N ALA A 54 0.80 -5.22 -4.35
CA ALA A 54 -0.22 -6.06 -3.72
C ALA A 54 -1.24 -5.32 -2.83
N ALA A 55 -1.54 -4.05 -3.14
CA ALA A 55 -2.45 -3.22 -2.37
C ALA A 55 -3.84 -3.88 -2.27
N ALA A 56 -4.14 -4.44 -1.10
CA ALA A 56 -5.40 -5.12 -0.81
C ALA A 56 -6.52 -4.12 -0.47
N GLY A 57 -7.74 -4.63 -0.30
CA GLY A 57 -8.87 -3.87 0.25
C GLY A 57 -9.88 -3.36 -0.77
N ALA A 58 -9.54 -3.25 -2.06
CA ALA A 58 -10.42 -2.67 -3.08
C ALA A 58 -11.81 -3.32 -3.14
N GLY A 59 -11.87 -4.65 -3.31
CA GLY A 59 -13.14 -5.38 -3.40
C GLY A 59 -14.01 -5.31 -2.14
N PHE A 60 -13.43 -5.47 -0.95
CA PHE A 60 -14.21 -5.48 0.29
C PHE A 60 -14.51 -4.07 0.83
N GLY A 61 -13.61 -3.11 0.63
CA GLY A 61 -13.85 -1.71 0.96
C GLY A 61 -15.01 -1.12 0.17
N GLU A 62 -15.21 -1.58 -1.07
CA GLU A 62 -16.39 -1.22 -1.86
C GLU A 62 -17.68 -1.84 -1.29
N LYS A 63 -17.63 -3.13 -0.91
CA LYS A 63 -18.82 -3.87 -0.47
C LYS A 63 -19.29 -3.53 0.94
N ILE A 64 -18.39 -3.21 1.86
CA ILE A 64 -18.74 -2.96 3.27
C ILE A 64 -19.70 -1.77 3.43
N ALA A 65 -19.64 -0.78 2.55
CA ALA A 65 -20.53 0.38 2.56
C ALA A 65 -22.01 -0.03 2.43
N SER A 66 -22.32 -1.11 1.71
CA SER A 66 -23.69 -1.62 1.59
C SER A 66 -24.21 -2.18 2.93
N VAL A 67 -23.35 -2.86 3.70
CA VAL A 67 -23.66 -3.37 5.03
C VAL A 67 -23.93 -2.21 5.98
N HIS A 68 -23.06 -1.20 5.99
CA HIS A 68 -23.23 -0.03 6.86
C HIS A 68 -24.48 0.78 6.53
N LYS A 69 -24.77 1.03 5.24
CA LYS A 69 -26.03 1.67 4.81
C LYS A 69 -27.26 0.86 5.27
N HIS A 70 -27.21 -0.46 5.18
CA HIS A 70 -28.30 -1.32 5.64
C HIS A 70 -28.50 -1.24 7.16
N VAL A 71 -27.43 -1.35 7.96
CA VAL A 71 -27.50 -1.24 9.43
C VAL A 71 -28.04 0.12 9.85
N LEU A 72 -27.56 1.22 9.26
CA LEU A 72 -28.06 2.56 9.57
C LEU A 72 -29.55 2.73 9.22
N SER A 73 -30.00 2.13 8.12
CA SER A 73 -31.43 2.09 7.76
C SER A 73 -32.27 1.36 8.81
N LEU A 74 -31.81 0.20 9.31
CA LEU A 74 -32.48 -0.54 10.39
C LEU A 74 -32.59 0.28 11.69
N LEU A 75 -31.65 1.20 11.92
CA LEU A 75 -31.65 2.12 13.06
C LEU A 75 -32.46 3.41 12.80
N GLY A 76 -33.17 3.51 11.67
CA GLY A 76 -34.00 4.67 11.32
C GLY A 76 -33.22 5.86 10.74
N ILE A 77 -31.93 5.70 10.42
CA ILE A 77 -31.10 6.75 9.81
C ILE A 77 -31.23 6.67 8.29
N THR A 78 -32.24 7.36 7.75
CA THR A 78 -32.65 7.24 6.33
C THR A 78 -31.78 8.01 5.33
N ASN A 79 -30.96 8.96 5.78
CA ASN A 79 -30.10 9.80 4.92
C ASN A 79 -28.61 9.39 4.93
N ALA A 80 -28.27 8.22 5.46
CA ALA A 80 -26.88 7.74 5.57
C ALA A 80 -26.12 7.72 4.24
N TYR A 81 -26.82 7.52 3.12
CA TYR A 81 -26.23 7.51 1.78
C TYR A 81 -25.60 8.85 1.37
N LYS A 82 -26.00 9.97 1.99
CA LYS A 82 -25.38 11.29 1.75
C LYS A 82 -24.01 11.44 2.43
N HIS A 83 -23.79 10.65 3.48
CA HIS A 83 -22.60 10.73 4.33
C HIS A 83 -21.61 9.60 4.06
N ILE A 84 -22.07 8.44 3.58
CA ILE A 84 -21.20 7.34 3.16
C ILE A 84 -20.87 7.52 1.68
N PRO A 85 -19.64 7.98 1.34
CA PRO A 85 -19.28 8.28 -0.03
C PRO A 85 -19.35 7.05 -0.93
N GLU A 86 -19.59 7.28 -2.20
CA GLU A 86 -19.50 6.22 -3.21
C GLU A 86 -18.06 5.68 -3.25
N ASN A 87 -17.95 4.37 -3.41
CA ASN A 87 -16.67 3.69 -3.53
C ASN A 87 -16.66 2.88 -4.81
N ARG A 88 -15.67 3.11 -5.67
CA ARG A 88 -15.47 2.40 -6.95
C ARG A 88 -14.10 1.73 -7.00
N ALA A 89 -13.60 1.30 -5.84
CA ALA A 89 -12.28 0.69 -5.68
C ALA A 89 -12.08 -0.55 -6.54
N LEU A 90 -13.04 -1.46 -6.57
CA LEU A 90 -12.95 -2.68 -7.37
C LEU A 90 -13.02 -2.35 -8.85
N ASP A 91 -13.98 -1.51 -9.23
CA ASP A 91 -14.17 -1.10 -10.61
C ASP A 91 -12.96 -0.40 -11.20
N SER A 92 -12.39 0.57 -10.47
CA SER A 92 -11.22 1.31 -10.93
C SER A 92 -9.99 0.39 -11.10
N GLN A 93 -9.86 -0.61 -10.22
CA GLN A 93 -8.82 -1.63 -10.34
C GLN A 93 -9.00 -2.45 -11.62
N VAL A 94 -10.23 -2.89 -11.90
CA VAL A 94 -10.60 -3.63 -13.11
C VAL A 94 -10.36 -2.79 -14.35
N ASP A 95 -10.73 -1.51 -14.34
CA ASP A 95 -10.47 -0.57 -15.42
C ASP A 95 -8.97 -0.47 -15.72
N GLY A 96 -8.13 -0.44 -14.67
CA GLY A 96 -6.67 -0.45 -14.82
C GLY A 96 -6.12 -1.72 -15.48
N PHE A 97 -6.65 -2.90 -15.13
CA PHE A 97 -6.26 -4.17 -15.75
C PHE A 97 -6.64 -4.22 -17.22
N VAL A 98 -7.87 -3.82 -17.54
CA VAL A 98 -8.39 -3.81 -18.92
C VAL A 98 -7.58 -2.83 -19.77
N ALA A 99 -7.35 -1.62 -19.27
CA ALA A 99 -6.53 -0.64 -19.96
C ALA A 99 -5.11 -1.14 -20.21
N ALA A 100 -4.47 -1.81 -19.24
CA ALA A 100 -3.14 -2.36 -19.43
C ALA A 100 -3.13 -3.45 -20.51
N TRP A 101 -4.11 -4.35 -20.48
CA TRP A 101 -4.27 -5.39 -21.47
C TRP A 101 -4.52 -4.83 -22.90
N GLU A 102 -5.32 -3.76 -23.01
CA GLU A 102 -5.54 -3.05 -24.27
C GLU A 102 -4.26 -2.37 -24.79
N GLN A 103 -3.47 -1.75 -23.89
CA GLN A 103 -2.18 -1.17 -24.25
C GLN A 103 -1.16 -2.23 -24.70
N TYR A 104 -1.24 -3.45 -24.17
CA TYR A 104 -0.42 -4.57 -24.64
C TYR A 104 -0.81 -5.00 -26.06
N GLY A 105 -2.10 -5.00 -26.39
CA GLY A 105 -2.59 -5.08 -27.78
C GLY A 105 -2.83 -6.48 -28.35
N SER A 106 -2.49 -7.56 -27.65
CA SER A 106 -2.80 -8.94 -28.08
C SER A 106 -4.12 -9.44 -27.49
N GLN A 107 -5.13 -9.64 -28.36
CA GLN A 107 -6.46 -10.15 -27.97
C GLN A 107 -6.44 -11.60 -27.47
N LYS A 108 -5.36 -12.35 -27.75
CA LYS A 108 -5.20 -13.75 -27.31
C LYS A 108 -4.49 -13.88 -25.97
N ALA A 109 -3.87 -12.79 -25.50
CA ALA A 109 -3.06 -12.81 -24.30
C ALA A 109 -3.93 -12.78 -23.03
N ILE A 110 -3.40 -13.37 -21.96
CA ILE A 110 -4.07 -13.48 -20.68
C ILE A 110 -3.52 -12.47 -19.67
N ILE A 111 -4.30 -12.23 -18.61
CA ILE A 111 -3.83 -11.55 -17.41
C ILE A 111 -3.45 -12.61 -16.37
N VAL A 112 -2.27 -12.48 -15.77
CA VAL A 112 -1.75 -13.40 -14.75
C VAL A 112 -1.73 -12.71 -13.40
N PHE A 113 -2.39 -13.30 -12.41
CA PHE A 113 -2.29 -12.92 -11.01
C PHE A 113 -1.24 -13.80 -10.34
N VAL A 114 -0.14 -13.18 -9.88
CA VAL A 114 0.90 -13.85 -9.09
C VAL A 114 0.44 -13.93 -7.65
N VAL A 115 0.27 -15.13 -7.11
CA VAL A 115 -0.39 -15.38 -5.83
C VAL A 115 0.48 -16.22 -4.90
N GLU A 116 0.18 -16.19 -3.61
CA GLU A 116 0.80 -17.11 -2.65
C GLU A 116 0.42 -18.56 -3.00
N GLU A 117 1.35 -19.49 -2.82
CA GLU A 117 1.13 -20.91 -3.09
C GLU A 117 0.31 -21.59 -1.99
N GLU A 118 0.54 -21.20 -0.74
CA GLU A 118 -0.22 -21.69 0.41
C GLU A 118 -1.57 -21.00 0.56
N ARG A 119 -2.32 -21.36 1.60
CA ARG A 119 -3.70 -20.89 1.83
C ARG A 119 -3.75 -19.38 2.06
N CYS A 120 -3.91 -18.63 0.98
CA CYS A 120 -4.08 -17.17 1.00
C CYS A 120 -5.34 -16.79 1.78
N ARG A 121 -5.17 -16.17 2.95
CA ARG A 121 -6.29 -15.73 3.83
C ARG A 121 -7.23 -14.75 3.12
N ASN A 122 -6.74 -14.00 2.14
CA ASN A 122 -7.49 -12.97 1.42
C ASN A 122 -7.79 -13.35 -0.05
N VAL A 123 -7.93 -14.66 -0.32
CA VAL A 123 -8.24 -15.16 -1.68
C VAL A 123 -9.52 -14.56 -2.24
N PHE A 124 -10.55 -14.35 -1.41
CA PHE A 124 -11.83 -13.82 -1.85
C PHE A 124 -11.71 -12.39 -2.41
N GLY A 125 -10.90 -11.53 -1.79
CA GLY A 125 -10.64 -10.19 -2.30
C GLY A 125 -9.95 -10.21 -3.67
N GLN A 126 -9.11 -11.21 -3.93
CA GLN A 126 -8.45 -11.40 -5.23
C GLN A 126 -9.42 -11.96 -6.28
N ARG A 127 -10.25 -12.93 -5.89
CA ARG A 127 -11.27 -13.55 -6.75
C ARG A 127 -12.32 -12.54 -7.19
N LEU A 128 -12.67 -11.58 -6.33
CA LEU A 128 -13.56 -10.48 -6.71
C LEU A 128 -13.02 -9.72 -7.92
N SER A 129 -11.75 -9.33 -7.93
CA SER A 129 -11.14 -8.64 -9.07
C SER A 129 -11.12 -9.53 -10.31
N GLU A 130 -10.67 -10.78 -10.18
CA GLU A 130 -10.61 -11.77 -11.26
C GLU A 130 -11.98 -11.97 -11.94
N PHE A 131 -13.01 -12.29 -11.16
CA PHE A 131 -14.33 -12.54 -11.71
C PHE A 131 -14.99 -11.27 -12.24
N THR A 132 -14.65 -10.10 -11.68
CA THR A 132 -15.18 -8.83 -12.18
C THR A 132 -14.57 -8.47 -13.54
N VAL A 133 -13.27 -8.71 -13.75
CA VAL A 133 -12.64 -8.60 -15.08
C VAL A 133 -13.37 -9.49 -16.08
N MET A 134 -13.46 -10.80 -15.81
CA MET A 134 -14.04 -11.75 -16.77
C MET A 134 -15.54 -11.56 -17.00
N LYS A 135 -16.29 -11.09 -15.99
CA LYS A 135 -17.72 -10.77 -16.13
C LYS A 135 -17.94 -9.53 -17.01
N ARG A 136 -17.13 -8.48 -16.83
CA ARG A 136 -17.27 -7.22 -17.57
C ARG A 136 -16.63 -7.27 -18.96
N HIS A 137 -15.59 -8.09 -19.11
CA HIS A 137 -14.82 -8.25 -20.35
C HIS A 137 -14.62 -9.76 -20.64
N PRO A 138 -15.64 -10.44 -21.18
CA PRO A 138 -15.60 -11.90 -21.38
C PRO A 138 -14.51 -12.42 -22.33
N SER A 139 -13.90 -11.54 -23.14
CA SER A 139 -12.75 -11.86 -23.99
C SER A 139 -11.43 -11.97 -23.21
N ILE A 140 -11.34 -11.39 -22.02
CA ILE A 140 -10.13 -11.41 -21.20
C ILE A 140 -10.16 -12.63 -20.29
N THR A 141 -9.14 -13.48 -20.39
CA THR A 141 -8.93 -14.59 -19.45
C THR A 141 -7.95 -14.18 -18.36
N VAL A 142 -8.31 -14.43 -17.10
CA VAL A 142 -7.41 -14.25 -15.95
C VAL A 142 -6.98 -15.62 -15.43
N ARG A 143 -5.69 -15.81 -15.17
CA ARG A 143 -5.13 -17.03 -14.55
C ARG A 143 -4.31 -16.68 -13.32
N ARG A 144 -4.13 -17.66 -12.44
CA ARG A 144 -3.43 -17.49 -11.16
C ARG A 144 -2.28 -18.49 -11.10
N TYR A 145 -1.10 -18.01 -10.75
CA TYR A 145 0.09 -18.85 -10.59
C TYR A 145 0.93 -18.36 -9.41
N SER A 146 1.55 -19.29 -8.68
CA SER A 146 2.61 -18.95 -7.73
C SER A 146 3.90 -18.58 -8.45
N LEU A 147 4.83 -17.91 -7.76
CA LEU A 147 6.17 -17.66 -8.32
C LEU A 147 6.88 -18.97 -8.67
N ARG A 148 6.71 -20.03 -7.86
CA ARG A 148 7.27 -21.36 -8.13
C ARG A 148 6.74 -21.94 -9.44
N GLN A 149 5.42 -21.93 -9.64
CA GLN A 149 4.79 -22.37 -10.90
C GLN A 149 5.31 -21.56 -12.10
N ILE A 150 5.46 -20.25 -11.97
CA ILE A 150 6.02 -19.41 -13.05
C ILE A 150 7.50 -19.75 -13.32
N ALA A 151 8.27 -20.12 -12.29
CA ALA A 151 9.65 -20.55 -12.47
C ALA A 151 9.70 -21.81 -13.36
N GLU A 152 8.82 -22.77 -13.08
CA GLU A 152 8.77 -24.11 -13.68
C GLU A 152 8.10 -24.11 -15.07
N ASP A 153 6.97 -23.42 -15.22
CA ASP A 153 6.08 -23.57 -16.38
C ASP A 153 6.16 -22.41 -17.39
N ALA A 154 6.78 -21.28 -17.02
CA ALA A 154 6.82 -20.11 -17.88
C ALA A 154 8.00 -20.13 -18.86
N GLU A 155 7.73 -19.80 -20.11
CA GLU A 155 8.71 -19.65 -21.17
C GLU A 155 8.84 -18.19 -21.58
N LEU A 156 10.07 -17.66 -21.61
CA LEU A 156 10.38 -16.36 -22.17
C LEU A 156 10.96 -16.56 -23.58
N LYS A 157 10.23 -16.16 -24.61
CA LYS A 157 10.67 -16.28 -26.01
C LYS A 157 11.78 -15.26 -26.33
N SER A 158 12.45 -15.44 -27.47
CA SER A 158 13.58 -14.60 -27.90
C SER A 158 13.19 -13.12 -28.08
N ASP A 159 11.97 -12.88 -28.56
CA ASP A 159 11.30 -11.58 -28.69
C ASP A 159 10.83 -10.99 -27.33
N LYS A 160 11.14 -11.68 -26.23
CA LYS A 160 10.74 -11.34 -24.85
C LYS A 160 9.25 -11.51 -24.55
N THR A 161 8.49 -12.17 -25.40
CA THR A 161 7.10 -12.52 -25.10
C THR A 161 7.05 -13.63 -24.05
N LEU A 162 6.25 -13.44 -22.99
CA LEU A 162 6.10 -14.39 -21.90
C LEU A 162 4.93 -15.33 -22.17
N PHE A 163 5.16 -16.63 -22.06
CA PHE A 163 4.13 -17.66 -22.16
C PHE A 163 4.06 -18.48 -20.89
N ILE A 164 2.85 -18.87 -20.47
CA ILE A 164 2.62 -19.85 -19.39
C ILE A 164 1.62 -20.88 -19.92
N HIS A 165 2.00 -22.16 -19.93
CA HIS A 165 1.20 -23.26 -20.52
C HIS A 165 0.64 -22.91 -21.92
N GLY A 166 1.48 -22.35 -22.79
CA GLY A 166 1.11 -21.98 -24.16
C GLY A 166 0.25 -20.71 -24.31
N SER A 167 -0.10 -20.03 -23.21
CA SER A 167 -0.83 -18.76 -23.26
C SER A 167 0.11 -17.57 -23.16
N GLU A 168 0.03 -16.64 -24.12
CA GLU A 168 0.74 -15.35 -24.10
C GLU A 168 0.28 -14.51 -22.90
N VAL A 169 1.18 -13.83 -22.20
CA VAL A 169 0.86 -13.04 -21.00
C VAL A 169 1.00 -11.54 -21.29
N ALA A 170 -0.12 -10.83 -21.22
CA ALA A 170 -0.18 -9.38 -21.43
C ALA A 170 0.16 -8.59 -20.16
N VAL A 171 -0.42 -9.01 -19.02
CA VAL A 171 -0.32 -8.29 -17.75
C VAL A 171 0.01 -9.26 -16.63
N VAL A 172 0.97 -8.90 -15.78
CA VAL A 172 1.32 -9.64 -14.56
C VAL A 172 1.00 -8.79 -13.33
N TYR A 173 -0.02 -9.18 -12.58
CA TYR A 173 -0.47 -8.51 -11.36
C TYR A 173 0.02 -9.24 -10.11
N PHE A 174 0.84 -8.57 -9.29
CA PHE A 174 1.39 -9.14 -8.07
C PHE A 174 0.42 -9.03 -6.89
N ARG A 175 0.01 -10.19 -6.38
CA ARG A 175 -0.63 -10.38 -5.06
C ARG A 175 0.28 -11.13 -4.06
N ALA A 176 1.51 -11.42 -4.47
CA ALA A 176 2.61 -11.94 -3.68
C ALA A 176 3.92 -11.24 -4.10
N GLY A 177 5.06 -11.63 -3.53
CA GLY A 177 6.37 -11.09 -3.90
C GLY A 177 6.76 -9.77 -3.21
N TYR A 178 6.05 -9.39 -2.14
CA TYR A 178 6.34 -8.22 -1.29
C TYR A 178 6.96 -8.57 0.07
N SER A 179 7.10 -9.87 0.37
CA SER A 179 7.67 -10.38 1.63
C SER A 179 8.76 -11.40 1.29
N PRO A 180 9.87 -11.47 2.05
CA PRO A 180 10.87 -12.53 1.91
C PRO A 180 10.30 -13.94 1.95
N ASP A 181 9.23 -14.17 2.73
CA ASP A 181 8.59 -15.49 2.86
C ASP A 181 7.95 -15.98 1.55
N HIS A 182 7.73 -15.07 0.59
CA HIS A 182 7.29 -15.44 -0.77
C HIS A 182 8.43 -15.90 -1.68
N TYR A 183 9.67 -15.90 -1.18
CA TYR A 183 10.88 -16.30 -1.87
C TYR A 183 11.65 -17.36 -1.06
N PRO A 184 11.05 -18.53 -0.76
CA PRO A 184 11.71 -19.57 0.03
C PRO A 184 12.92 -20.19 -0.68
N THR A 185 13.00 -20.07 -2.01
CA THR A 185 14.10 -20.61 -2.82
C THR A 185 14.51 -19.64 -3.94
N GLU A 186 15.56 -20.00 -4.68
CA GLU A 186 16.01 -19.23 -5.85
C GLU A 186 15.00 -19.28 -7.01
N LYS A 187 14.10 -20.28 -7.04
CA LYS A 187 13.09 -20.40 -8.11
C LYS A 187 12.20 -19.17 -8.18
N GLU A 188 11.78 -18.65 -7.04
CA GLU A 188 10.90 -17.49 -6.99
C GLU A 188 11.60 -16.20 -7.46
N TRP A 189 12.89 -16.07 -7.18
CA TRP A 189 13.73 -14.99 -7.71
C TRP A 189 13.91 -15.10 -9.23
N ILE A 190 14.17 -16.30 -9.74
CA ILE A 190 14.23 -16.58 -11.18
C ILE A 190 12.90 -16.22 -11.86
N ALA A 191 11.77 -16.60 -11.27
CA ALA A 191 10.45 -16.26 -11.78
C ALA A 191 10.22 -14.74 -11.81
N ARG A 192 10.56 -14.04 -10.73
CA ARG A 192 10.45 -12.58 -10.65
C ARG A 192 11.31 -11.92 -11.75
N LEU A 193 12.56 -12.34 -11.90
CA LEU A 193 13.45 -11.81 -12.95
C LEU A 193 12.92 -12.12 -14.36
N LYS A 194 12.40 -13.33 -14.60
CA LYS A 194 11.79 -13.74 -15.88
C LYS A 194 10.61 -12.84 -16.24
N ILE A 195 9.73 -12.55 -15.27
CA ILE A 195 8.60 -11.62 -15.43
C ILE A 195 9.10 -10.22 -15.79
N GLU A 196 10.03 -9.66 -15.00
CA GLU A 196 10.50 -8.28 -15.20
C GLU A 196 11.19 -8.09 -16.57
N ARG A 197 11.92 -9.11 -17.05
CA ARG A 197 12.57 -9.11 -18.38
C ARG A 197 11.61 -9.29 -19.55
N SER A 198 10.35 -9.64 -19.31
CA SER A 198 9.37 -9.88 -20.36
C SER A 198 8.71 -8.61 -20.89
N GLY A 199 8.09 -8.74 -22.06
CA GLY A 199 7.22 -7.74 -22.67
C GLY A 199 5.87 -7.57 -21.97
N ALA A 200 5.51 -8.42 -20.99
CA ALA A 200 4.27 -8.23 -20.23
C ALA A 200 4.31 -6.92 -19.42
N ILE A 201 3.17 -6.25 -19.26
CA ILE A 201 3.01 -5.08 -18.39
C ILE A 201 2.92 -5.55 -16.95
N LYS A 202 3.82 -5.06 -16.09
CA LYS A 202 3.86 -5.44 -14.68
C LYS A 202 3.00 -4.51 -13.84
N CYS A 203 2.35 -5.07 -12.83
CA CYS A 203 1.59 -4.35 -11.82
C CYS A 203 1.95 -4.83 -10.39
N PRO A 204 2.90 -4.15 -9.71
CA PRO A 204 3.82 -3.14 -10.23
C PRO A 204 5.05 -3.76 -10.91
N CYS A 205 5.77 -2.97 -11.71
CA CYS A 205 7.16 -3.27 -12.08
C CYS A 205 8.10 -3.11 -10.87
N ILE A 206 9.36 -3.57 -11.00
CA ILE A 206 10.32 -3.52 -9.88
C ILE A 206 10.62 -2.10 -9.39
N SER A 207 10.66 -1.08 -10.26
CA SER A 207 10.92 0.30 -9.84
C SER A 207 9.76 0.87 -9.02
N TYR A 208 8.51 0.60 -9.39
CA TYR A 208 7.34 0.98 -8.60
C TYR A 208 7.31 0.23 -7.25
N HIS A 209 7.73 -1.03 -7.22
CA HIS A 209 7.87 -1.77 -5.97
C HIS A 209 8.89 -1.09 -5.04
N LEU A 210 10.07 -0.75 -5.55
CA LEU A 210 11.12 -0.05 -4.77
C LEU A 210 10.68 1.36 -4.33
N ALA A 211 9.89 2.06 -5.14
CA ALA A 211 9.34 3.37 -4.80
C ALA A 211 8.39 3.34 -3.60
N GLY A 212 7.85 2.17 -3.24
CA GLY A 212 7.00 1.98 -2.04
C GLY A 212 7.78 1.73 -0.75
N THR A 213 9.11 1.59 -0.82
CA THR A 213 9.91 1.32 0.38
C THR A 213 9.84 2.48 1.37
N LYS A 214 9.93 2.14 2.66
CA LYS A 214 9.94 3.13 3.75
C LYS A 214 11.14 4.06 3.65
N LYS A 215 12.27 3.58 3.12
CA LYS A 215 13.42 4.42 2.80
C LYS A 215 13.09 5.50 1.77
N VAL A 216 12.44 5.14 0.65
CA VAL A 216 12.02 6.15 -0.35
C VAL A 216 11.02 7.14 0.25
N GLN A 217 10.08 6.68 1.08
CA GLN A 217 9.17 7.58 1.80
C GLN A 217 9.94 8.59 2.69
N GLN A 218 10.98 8.15 3.41
CA GLN A 218 11.81 9.02 4.25
C GLN A 218 12.65 10.02 3.43
N GLU A 219 13.22 9.57 2.31
CA GLU A 219 14.01 10.42 1.41
C GLU A 219 13.14 11.48 0.72
N LEU A 220 11.92 11.12 0.29
CA LEU A 220 10.97 12.08 -0.29
C LEU A 220 10.56 13.16 0.71
N ALA A 221 10.60 12.91 2.01
CA ALA A 221 10.28 13.90 3.03
C ALA A 221 11.40 14.95 3.25
N GLN A 222 12.60 14.73 2.71
CA GLN A 222 13.70 15.67 2.89
C GLN A 222 13.47 16.98 2.10
N PRO A 223 13.95 18.13 2.61
CA PRO A 223 13.83 19.41 1.93
C PRO A 223 14.40 19.37 0.50
N GLY A 224 13.63 19.86 -0.47
CA GLY A 224 14.06 19.96 -1.87
C GLY A 224 14.04 18.64 -2.66
N VAL A 225 13.67 17.50 -2.06
CA VAL A 225 13.62 16.22 -2.77
C VAL A 225 12.31 16.04 -3.54
N LEU A 226 11.15 16.40 -2.98
CA LEU A 226 9.88 16.36 -3.71
C LEU A 226 9.91 17.21 -4.98
N GLU A 227 10.53 18.38 -4.91
CA GLU A 227 10.66 19.34 -6.02
C GLU A 227 11.42 18.74 -7.23
N LYS A 228 12.20 17.67 -7.04
CA LYS A 228 12.87 16.95 -8.13
C LYS A 228 11.91 16.07 -8.94
N PHE A 229 10.76 15.71 -8.37
CA PHE A 229 9.80 14.77 -8.94
C PHE A 229 8.42 15.39 -9.23
N LEU A 230 8.12 16.53 -8.62
CA LEU A 230 6.86 17.25 -8.77
C LEU A 230 7.13 18.69 -9.19
N GLU A 231 6.73 19.04 -10.41
CA GLU A 231 6.90 20.40 -10.95
C GLU A 231 5.89 21.40 -10.38
N ASP A 232 4.64 20.97 -10.12
CA ASP A 232 3.59 21.84 -9.58
C ASP A 232 3.86 22.16 -8.09
N PRO A 233 4.18 23.43 -7.73
CA PRO A 233 4.42 23.80 -6.34
C PRO A 233 3.20 23.57 -5.43
N LYS A 234 1.98 23.63 -5.98
CA LYS A 234 0.77 23.32 -5.22
C LYS A 234 0.66 21.82 -4.94
N ALA A 235 1.07 20.95 -5.87
CA ALA A 235 1.15 19.51 -5.64
C ALA A 235 2.20 19.18 -4.57
N VAL A 236 3.38 19.79 -4.67
CA VAL A 236 4.44 19.68 -3.64
C VAL A 236 3.88 20.07 -2.27
N SER A 237 3.20 21.21 -2.16
CA SER A 237 2.60 21.68 -0.92
C SER A 237 1.54 20.70 -0.37
N ARG A 238 0.64 20.18 -1.21
CA ARG A 238 -0.38 19.20 -0.81
C ARG A 238 0.25 17.90 -0.31
N VAL A 239 1.24 17.36 -1.02
CA VAL A 239 1.92 16.11 -0.63
C VAL A 239 2.67 16.32 0.68
N ARG A 240 3.50 17.36 0.77
CA ARG A 240 4.28 17.69 1.98
C ARG A 240 3.40 17.91 3.20
N ALA A 241 2.21 18.50 3.06
CA ALA A 241 1.28 18.70 4.16
C ALA A 241 0.85 17.38 4.84
N THR A 242 0.87 16.27 4.09
CA THR A 242 0.53 14.94 4.61
C THR A 242 1.69 14.26 5.33
N PHE A 243 2.92 14.75 5.22
CA PHE A 243 4.06 14.12 5.90
C PHE A 243 4.09 14.47 7.39
N VAL A 244 4.61 13.53 8.17
CA VAL A 244 5.16 13.74 9.52
C VAL A 244 6.68 13.67 9.44
N GLY A 245 7.39 13.89 10.55
CA GLY A 245 8.84 13.75 10.56
C GLY A 245 9.28 12.35 10.13
N GLN A 246 10.25 12.32 9.22
CA GLN A 246 10.88 11.11 8.71
C GLN A 246 12.39 11.27 8.89
N HIS A 247 12.99 10.35 9.63
CA HIS A 247 14.33 10.46 10.12
C HIS A 247 15.17 9.26 9.70
N THR A 248 16.38 9.55 9.26
CA THR A 248 17.31 8.56 8.77
C THR A 248 18.05 7.87 9.90
N LEU A 249 18.38 6.59 9.73
CA LEU A 249 19.33 5.86 10.57
C LEU A 249 20.67 5.64 9.87
N GLU A 250 20.94 6.31 8.75
CA GLU A 250 22.23 6.22 8.04
C GLU A 250 23.43 6.49 8.97
N MET A 251 24.60 5.96 8.63
CA MET A 251 25.82 6.25 9.39
C MET A 251 26.19 7.73 9.26
N GLY A 252 26.61 8.35 10.36
CA GLY A 252 26.99 9.76 10.42
C GLY A 252 26.08 10.63 11.28
N LEU A 253 26.32 11.95 11.25
CA LEU A 253 25.81 12.91 12.23
C LEU A 253 24.28 12.91 12.36
N GLU A 254 23.55 12.86 11.25
CA GLU A 254 22.09 12.89 11.27
C GLU A 254 21.48 11.60 11.81
N GLY A 255 21.99 10.44 11.40
CA GLY A 255 21.54 9.17 11.96
C GLY A 255 21.94 9.00 13.43
N ASP A 256 23.11 9.49 13.84
CA ASP A 256 23.53 9.46 15.25
C ASP A 256 22.64 10.35 16.13
N ARG A 257 22.21 11.51 15.61
CA ARG A 257 21.20 12.36 16.27
C ARG A 257 19.86 11.65 16.36
N THR A 258 19.41 11.00 15.28
CA THR A 258 18.17 10.23 15.26
C THR A 258 18.19 9.09 16.28
N VAL A 259 19.32 8.38 16.39
CA VAL A 259 19.55 7.37 17.43
C VAL A 259 19.38 7.98 18.83
N GLN A 260 20.02 9.12 19.12
CA GLN A 260 19.91 9.75 20.44
C GLN A 260 18.48 10.20 20.74
N MET A 261 17.78 10.74 19.75
CA MET A 261 16.40 11.18 19.83
C MET A 261 15.45 10.02 20.14
N ALA A 262 15.50 8.96 19.34
CA ALA A 262 14.67 7.77 19.50
C ALA A 262 14.97 7.00 20.79
N MET A 263 16.23 7.03 21.27
CA MET A 263 16.61 6.45 22.56
C MET A 263 16.05 7.25 23.76
N ARG A 264 15.87 8.56 23.60
CA ARG A 264 15.39 9.46 24.67
C ARG A 264 13.87 9.39 24.82
N CYS A 265 13.13 9.47 23.72
CA CYS A 265 11.67 9.54 23.70
C CYS A 265 11.09 8.53 22.70
N PRO A 266 11.30 7.20 22.88
CA PRO A 266 10.84 6.21 21.91
C PRO A 266 9.32 6.17 21.70
N GLU A 267 8.55 6.65 22.66
CA GLU A 267 7.09 6.77 22.61
C GLU A 267 6.59 7.76 21.56
N ASP A 268 7.43 8.70 21.12
CA ASP A 268 7.10 9.69 20.09
C ASP A 268 7.35 9.18 18.67
N TYR A 269 7.83 7.94 18.52
CA TYR A 269 8.29 7.40 17.24
C TYR A 269 7.78 5.99 16.95
N VAL A 270 7.82 5.66 15.67
CA VAL A 270 7.77 4.29 15.16
C VAL A 270 9.03 4.01 14.34
N MET A 271 9.66 2.87 14.59
CA MET A 271 10.78 2.38 13.81
C MET A 271 10.28 1.35 12.79
N LYS A 272 10.59 1.57 11.51
CA LYS A 272 10.06 0.75 10.41
C LYS A 272 11.19 0.09 9.61
N PRO A 273 11.19 -1.25 9.47
CA PRO A 273 12.06 -1.92 8.51
C PRO A 273 11.54 -1.76 7.07
N GLN A 274 12.36 -2.13 6.08
CA GLN A 274 11.94 -2.22 4.67
C GLN A 274 11.10 -3.50 4.44
N ARG A 275 9.88 -3.53 5.01
CA ARG A 275 8.91 -4.62 4.89
C ARG A 275 7.51 -4.07 4.59
N GLU A 276 6.70 -4.92 3.99
CA GLU A 276 5.30 -4.67 3.63
C GLU A 276 4.38 -5.72 4.29
N GLY A 277 3.08 -5.43 4.38
CA GLY A 277 2.07 -6.41 4.82
C GLY A 277 1.65 -6.33 6.30
N GLY A 278 2.10 -5.31 7.04
CA GLY A 278 1.76 -5.07 8.45
C GLY A 278 2.45 -6.01 9.44
N GLY A 279 2.51 -5.61 10.71
CA GLY A 279 3.10 -6.42 11.80
C GLY A 279 4.62 -6.35 11.93
N ASN A 280 5.30 -5.45 11.20
CA ASN A 280 6.76 -5.35 11.17
C ASN A 280 7.29 -4.11 11.91
N ASN A 281 6.41 -3.20 12.31
CA ASN A 281 6.81 -1.94 12.95
C ASN A 281 7.20 -2.17 14.41
N ILE A 282 8.14 -1.37 14.89
CA ILE A 282 8.68 -1.44 16.25
C ILE A 282 8.33 -0.13 16.97
N TYR A 283 7.84 -0.23 18.21
CA TYR A 283 7.28 0.89 18.99
C TYR A 283 7.85 0.92 20.41
N GLY A 284 7.86 2.10 21.04
CA GLY A 284 8.20 2.25 22.45
C GLY A 284 9.56 1.65 22.82
N ASP A 285 9.67 1.01 23.99
CA ASP A 285 10.96 0.51 24.49
C ASP A 285 11.60 -0.58 23.61
N ASP A 286 10.84 -1.23 22.70
CA ASP A 286 11.42 -2.14 21.72
C ASP A 286 12.33 -1.41 20.72
N ILE A 287 12.07 -0.12 20.45
CA ILE A 287 12.97 0.73 19.64
C ILE A 287 14.33 0.83 20.33
N LYS A 288 14.36 1.10 21.65
CA LYS A 288 15.61 1.16 22.42
C LYS A 288 16.37 -0.17 22.35
N THR A 289 15.64 -1.28 22.48
CA THR A 289 16.21 -2.63 22.42
C THR A 289 16.87 -2.90 21.07
N VAL A 290 16.22 -2.54 19.96
CA VAL A 290 16.77 -2.72 18.61
C VAL A 290 17.93 -1.77 18.36
N ILE A 291 17.81 -0.48 18.69
CA ILE A 291 18.90 0.48 18.52
C ILE A 291 20.14 0.07 19.31
N ASN A 292 20.01 -0.39 20.56
CA ASN A 292 21.17 -0.84 21.35
C ASN A 292 21.93 -2.01 20.71
N LYS A 293 21.23 -2.89 19.98
CA LYS A 293 21.86 -3.97 19.21
C LYS A 293 22.57 -3.46 17.96
N LEU A 294 22.04 -2.41 17.32
CA LEU A 294 22.46 -1.96 15.99
C LEU A 294 23.30 -0.68 15.96
N LYS A 295 23.40 0.10 17.06
CA LYS A 295 23.87 1.49 17.06
C LYS A 295 25.21 1.73 16.35
N GLY A 296 26.13 0.77 16.43
CA GLY A 296 27.45 0.81 15.78
C GLY A 296 27.58 -0.02 14.50
N SER A 297 26.50 -0.67 14.06
CA SER A 297 26.45 -1.53 12.88
C SER A 297 25.77 -0.81 11.71
N GLU A 298 26.26 -1.03 10.50
CA GLU A 298 25.60 -0.58 9.27
C GLU A 298 24.20 -1.19 9.10
N GLU A 299 23.89 -2.29 9.78
CA GLU A 299 22.56 -2.91 9.78
C GLU A 299 21.44 -1.95 10.23
N ARG A 300 21.76 -0.89 10.99
CA ARG A 300 20.78 0.14 11.37
C ARG A 300 20.17 0.87 10.15
N THR A 301 20.85 0.88 9.01
CA THR A 301 20.39 1.48 7.74
C THR A 301 19.18 0.75 7.14
N ALA A 302 18.90 -0.49 7.57
CA ALA A 302 17.73 -1.23 7.15
C ALA A 302 16.39 -0.66 7.67
N TYR A 303 16.44 0.37 8.53
CA TYR A 303 15.31 0.95 9.21
C TYR A 303 15.23 2.47 9.00
N ILE A 304 14.02 3.01 9.19
CA ILE A 304 13.79 4.45 9.36
C ILE A 304 13.13 4.71 10.71
N ILE A 305 13.23 5.95 11.20
CA ILE A 305 12.43 6.45 12.32
C ILE A 305 11.40 7.43 11.76
N MET A 306 10.14 7.30 12.16
CA MET A 306 9.05 8.18 11.75
C MET A 306 8.35 8.70 13.00
N ASP A 307 7.96 9.97 13.01
CA ASP A 307 7.15 10.54 14.09
C ASP A 307 5.84 9.74 14.22
N LEU A 308 5.48 9.41 15.46
CA LEU A 308 4.24 8.67 15.73
C LEU A 308 3.04 9.58 15.47
N ILE A 309 2.12 9.12 14.63
CA ILE A 309 0.83 9.79 14.41
C ILE A 309 -0.10 9.41 15.55
N CYS A 310 -0.73 10.39 16.21
CA CYS A 310 -1.73 10.14 17.24
C CYS A 310 -3.12 10.26 16.62
N PRO A 311 -3.76 9.13 16.26
CA PRO A 311 -5.02 9.17 15.53
C PRO A 311 -6.18 9.63 16.42
N THR A 312 -7.16 10.27 15.79
CA THR A 312 -8.46 10.54 16.43
C THR A 312 -9.11 9.22 16.87
N VAL A 313 -9.55 9.18 18.13
CA VAL A 313 -10.24 8.02 18.70
C VAL A 313 -11.74 8.26 18.70
N VAL A 314 -12.50 7.31 18.14
CA VAL A 314 -13.96 7.29 18.15
C VAL A 314 -14.46 6.00 18.80
N GLN A 315 -15.66 6.01 19.37
CA GLN A 315 -16.29 4.80 19.89
C GLN A 315 -16.95 4.03 18.74
N ASN A 316 -16.64 2.74 18.62
CA ASN A 316 -17.21 1.88 17.58
C ASN A 316 -17.32 0.43 18.07
N TYR A 317 -18.08 -0.40 17.34
CA TYR A 317 -18.17 -1.84 17.56
C TYR A 317 -17.33 -2.59 16.52
N LEU A 318 -16.25 -3.23 16.95
CA LEU A 318 -15.46 -4.10 16.07
C LEU A 318 -16.03 -5.51 16.09
N MET A 319 -16.53 -5.98 14.95
CA MET A 319 -17.13 -7.30 14.83
C MET A 319 -16.12 -8.31 14.29
N ARG A 320 -15.98 -9.45 14.99
CA ARG A 320 -15.12 -10.57 14.59
C ARG A 320 -15.89 -11.90 14.75
N PRO A 321 -15.63 -12.90 13.91
CA PRO A 321 -16.27 -14.21 14.04
C PRO A 321 -15.98 -14.84 15.41
N GLY A 322 -17.03 -15.27 16.11
CA GLY A 322 -16.91 -15.92 17.43
C GLY A 322 -16.85 -14.95 18.63
N ASP A 323 -16.54 -13.67 18.40
CA ASP A 323 -16.47 -12.67 19.46
C ASP A 323 -17.83 -12.01 19.69
N ARG A 324 -18.12 -11.67 20.96
CA ARG A 324 -19.26 -10.82 21.29
C ARG A 324 -18.94 -9.36 20.93
N PRO A 325 -19.82 -8.64 20.21
CA PRO A 325 -19.63 -7.22 19.94
C PRO A 325 -19.47 -6.42 21.24
N LYS A 326 -18.46 -5.55 21.28
CA LYS A 326 -18.19 -4.64 22.40
C LYS A 326 -17.95 -3.24 21.88
N LEU A 327 -18.50 -2.24 22.58
CA LEU A 327 -18.21 -0.85 22.32
C LEU A 327 -16.80 -0.55 22.85
N GLN A 328 -15.96 0.04 22.00
CA GLN A 328 -14.57 0.29 22.34
C GLN A 328 -14.00 1.49 21.59
N GLY A 329 -12.96 2.09 22.17
CA GLY A 329 -12.17 3.12 21.52
C GLY A 329 -11.50 2.54 20.27
N SER A 330 -11.63 3.26 19.16
CA SER A 330 -11.19 2.81 17.84
C SER A 330 -10.51 3.93 17.08
N SER A 331 -9.50 3.59 16.30
CA SER A 331 -8.83 4.51 15.37
C SER A 331 -9.00 4.01 13.94
N CYS A 332 -9.27 4.93 13.03
CA CYS A 332 -9.51 4.62 11.62
C CYS A 332 -8.34 5.09 10.76
N GLU A 333 -7.95 4.25 9.81
CA GLU A 333 -6.93 4.55 8.82
C GLU A 333 -7.50 4.45 7.41
N LEU A 334 -7.44 5.58 6.71
CA LEU A 334 -8.00 5.79 5.39
C LEU A 334 -6.97 5.49 4.32
N GLY A 335 -7.23 4.44 3.53
CA GLY A 335 -6.53 4.15 2.29
C GLY A 335 -7.24 4.76 1.09
N ILE A 336 -6.52 5.53 0.27
CA ILE A 336 -6.99 6.06 -1.01
C ILE A 336 -6.28 5.31 -2.14
N PHE A 337 -7.06 4.66 -3.01
CA PHE A 337 -6.51 3.97 -4.17
C PHE A 337 -6.17 4.95 -5.28
N GLY A 338 -5.08 4.67 -6.00
CA GLY A 338 -4.68 5.33 -7.22
C GLY A 338 -4.42 4.31 -8.32
N VAL A 339 -4.90 4.61 -9.53
CA VAL A 339 -4.59 3.86 -10.75
C VAL A 339 -3.71 4.74 -11.62
N PHE A 340 -2.46 4.33 -11.78
CA PHE A 340 -1.45 5.07 -12.54
C PHE A 340 -0.87 4.19 -13.65
N MET A 341 -0.66 4.75 -14.84
CA MET A 341 0.03 4.06 -15.92
C MET A 341 0.76 5.08 -16.78
N ALA A 342 2.02 4.80 -17.08
CA ALA A 342 2.84 5.66 -17.92
C ALA A 342 3.67 4.83 -18.89
N ASN A 343 4.01 5.45 -20.02
CA ASN A 343 4.98 4.97 -21.01
C ASN A 343 6.11 6.00 -21.09
N GLY A 344 7.22 5.76 -20.37
CA GLY A 344 8.20 6.82 -20.12
C GLY A 344 7.53 8.03 -19.47
N ASP A 345 7.71 9.21 -20.05
CA ASP A 345 7.14 10.47 -19.54
C ASP A 345 5.67 10.67 -19.91
N ARG A 346 5.12 9.83 -20.80
CA ARG A 346 3.72 9.94 -21.22
C ARG A 346 2.81 9.23 -20.22
N VAL A 347 2.07 10.01 -19.43
CA VAL A 347 0.99 9.50 -18.59
C VAL A 347 -0.17 9.01 -19.47
N LEU A 348 -0.51 7.73 -19.31
CA LEU A 348 -1.65 7.07 -19.98
C LEU A 348 -2.88 7.06 -19.07
N HIS A 349 -2.68 6.80 -17.79
CA HIS A 349 -3.72 6.84 -16.76
C HIS A 349 -3.18 7.45 -15.47
N ASN A 350 -3.98 8.33 -14.84
CA ASN A 350 -3.73 8.85 -13.51
C ASN A 350 -5.08 9.23 -12.89
N LYS A 351 -5.65 8.35 -12.07
CA LYS A 351 -6.97 8.55 -11.45
C LYS A 351 -6.97 8.11 -10.00
N GLN A 352 -7.69 8.85 -9.16
CA GLN A 352 -8.12 8.36 -7.86
C GLN A 352 -9.15 7.25 -8.09
N GLY A 353 -8.93 6.10 -7.45
CA GLY A 353 -9.60 4.86 -7.76
C GLY A 353 -10.64 4.42 -6.73
N GLY A 354 -10.98 5.23 -5.74
CA GLY A 354 -11.82 4.83 -4.60
C GLY A 354 -11.05 4.79 -3.29
N HIS A 355 -11.66 4.21 -2.26
CA HIS A 355 -11.13 4.26 -0.90
C HIS A 355 -11.29 2.91 -0.18
N TYR A 356 -10.62 2.80 0.96
CA TYR A 356 -10.67 1.68 1.87
C TYR A 356 -10.45 2.22 3.27
N LEU A 357 -11.27 1.85 4.23
CA LEU A 357 -11.07 2.23 5.62
C LEU A 357 -10.77 0.95 6.41
N ARG A 358 -9.71 0.99 7.21
CA ARG A 358 -9.47 -0.03 8.23
C ARG A 358 -9.60 0.60 9.60
N THR A 359 -10.19 -0.16 10.53
CA THR A 359 -10.42 0.32 11.90
C THR A 359 -9.76 -0.64 12.87
N ASN A 360 -8.99 -0.08 13.80
CA ASN A 360 -8.26 -0.78 14.85
C ASN A 360 -8.86 -0.45 16.21
N HIS A 361 -8.61 -1.30 17.20
CA HIS A 361 -8.75 -0.89 18.59
C HIS A 361 -7.75 0.24 18.89
N SER A 362 -8.12 1.23 19.69
CA SER A 362 -7.30 2.42 19.90
C SER A 362 -5.94 2.14 20.56
N SER A 363 -5.79 1.02 21.26
CA SER A 363 -4.53 0.59 21.86
C SER A 363 -3.64 -0.25 20.95
N THR A 364 -4.09 -0.57 19.73
CA THR A 364 -3.34 -1.39 18.78
C THR A 364 -2.33 -0.52 18.03
N ALA A 365 -1.05 -0.75 18.27
CA ALA A 365 0.03 0.02 17.65
C ALA A 365 0.22 -0.31 16.16
N ASP A 366 0.15 -1.59 15.77
CA ASP A 366 0.29 -2.01 14.37
C ASP A 366 -1.02 -2.60 13.82
N GLY A 367 -1.48 -2.07 12.69
CA GLY A 367 -2.69 -2.49 12.01
C GLY A 367 -2.50 -3.72 11.12
N GLY A 368 -3.58 -4.10 10.45
CA GLY A 368 -3.59 -5.13 9.42
C GLY A 368 -4.74 -6.12 9.60
N ILE A 369 -5.53 -6.31 8.53
CA ILE A 369 -6.64 -7.27 8.55
C ILE A 369 -6.14 -8.71 8.48
N THR A 370 -5.13 -8.97 7.66
CA THR A 370 -4.56 -10.30 7.43
C THR A 370 -3.89 -10.88 8.68
N VAL A 371 -3.33 -10.02 9.53
CA VAL A 371 -2.73 -10.35 10.83
C VAL A 371 -3.74 -10.33 11.99
N GLY A 372 -5.00 -9.93 11.74
CA GLY A 372 -6.10 -10.00 12.72
C GLY A 372 -6.30 -8.76 13.58
N ASN A 373 -5.51 -7.70 13.38
CA ASN A 373 -5.52 -6.50 14.22
C ASN A 373 -6.63 -5.51 13.81
N SER A 374 -6.95 -5.42 12.52
CA SER A 374 -7.97 -4.50 11.99
C SER A 374 -9.28 -5.20 11.62
N VAL A 375 -10.33 -4.40 11.43
CA VAL A 375 -11.56 -4.75 10.70
C VAL A 375 -11.73 -3.84 9.48
N ILE A 376 -12.57 -4.27 8.53
CA ILE A 376 -12.95 -3.46 7.34
C ILE A 376 -14.01 -2.45 7.76
N ASP A 377 -13.90 -1.22 7.28
CA ASP A 377 -14.83 -0.14 7.62
C ASP A 377 -15.17 0.73 6.37
N SER A 378 -16.12 1.66 6.50
CA SER A 378 -16.39 2.71 5.51
C SER A 378 -16.45 4.09 6.18
N PRO A 379 -15.97 5.16 5.53
CA PRO A 379 -16.06 6.49 6.11
C PRO A 379 -17.51 6.99 6.19
N TYR A 380 -17.79 7.75 7.25
CA TYR A 380 -18.98 8.58 7.38
C TYR A 380 -18.54 10.04 7.44
N LEU A 381 -18.92 10.83 6.42
CA LEU A 381 -18.54 12.23 6.30
C LEU A 381 -19.38 13.09 7.28
N VAL A 382 -18.68 13.82 8.15
CA VAL A 382 -19.26 14.65 9.23
C VAL A 382 -19.22 16.14 8.92
#